data_AF-A0A257SZ33-F1
#
_entry.id   AF-A0A257SZ33-F1
#
_cell.length_a   1.000
_cell.length_b   1.000
_cell.length_c   1.000
_cell.angle_alpha   90.00
_cell.angle_beta   90.00
_cell.angle_gamma   90.00
#
_symmetry.space_group_name_H-M   'P 1'
#
loop_
_entity.id
_entity.type
_entity.pdbx_description
1 polymer ?
#
loop_
_entity_poly.entity_id
_entity_poly.type
_entity_poly.pdbx_seq_one_letter_code
_entity_poly.pdbx_strand_id
1 'polypeptide(L)'
;MPANSTRPLWSLADIPYGAIDPQKIVADTDWFYLLAGASFVEILSDLYTRNLVSYYAGDEEAIAWLEKEWEVEEIQHGRALRQYVETVWPDFDWERAFAGFRQDYSASAQQG
;
A
#
# COMPACT_ATOMS: atom_id res chain seq x y z
N MET A 1 2.25 17.99 -24.17
CA MET A 1 2.42 18.47 -22.79
C MET A 1 3.73 17.88 -22.25
N PRO A 2 4.60 18.62 -21.54
CA PRO A 2 5.76 17.97 -20.94
C PRO A 2 5.25 17.03 -19.85
N ALA A 3 5.69 15.77 -19.90
CA ALA A 3 5.49 14.82 -18.81
C ALA A 3 6.29 15.34 -17.62
N ASN A 4 5.61 16.02 -16.70
CA ASN A 4 6.20 16.42 -15.45
C ASN A 4 6.36 15.12 -14.66
N SER A 5 7.59 14.64 -14.47
CA SER A 5 7.86 13.51 -13.58
C SER A 5 7.41 13.89 -12.18
N THR A 6 6.24 13.41 -11.78
CA THR A 6 5.61 13.74 -10.51
C THR A 6 6.23 12.85 -9.45
N ARG A 7 7.16 13.42 -8.69
CA ARG A 7 7.37 12.88 -7.34
C ARG A 7 6.04 13.02 -6.59
N PRO A 8 5.65 12.03 -5.79
CA PRO A 8 4.51 12.17 -4.91
C PRO A 8 4.64 13.44 -4.05
N LEU A 9 3.50 14.08 -3.77
CA LEU A 9 3.41 15.36 -3.08
C LEU A 9 4.02 15.34 -1.66
N TRP A 10 4.19 14.15 -1.09
CA TRP A 10 4.78 13.89 0.21
C TRP A 10 5.63 12.62 0.16
N SER A 11 6.33 12.32 1.24
CA SER A 11 7.17 11.14 1.42
C SER A 11 7.08 10.61 2.84
N LEU A 12 7.56 9.37 3.06
CA LEU A 12 7.61 8.80 4.41
C LEU A 12 8.39 9.68 5.40
N ALA A 13 9.36 10.46 4.94
CA ALA A 13 10.14 11.36 5.79
C ALA A 13 9.33 12.53 6.36
N ASP A 14 8.18 12.84 5.75
CA ASP A 14 7.29 13.91 6.20
C ASP A 14 6.39 13.47 7.37
N ILE A 15 6.35 12.17 7.68
CA ILE A 15 5.57 11.62 8.79
C ILE A 15 6.46 11.45 10.02
N PRO A 16 6.13 12.07 11.16
CA PRO A 16 6.94 11.99 12.38
C PRO A 16 6.66 10.71 13.16
N TYR A 17 7.01 9.53 12.62
CA TYR A 17 6.75 8.24 13.27
C TYR A 17 7.31 8.16 14.70
N GLY A 18 8.46 8.79 14.96
CA GLY A 18 9.07 8.82 16.29
C GLY A 18 8.27 9.63 17.34
N ALA A 19 7.26 10.41 16.92
CA ALA A 19 6.36 11.13 17.82
C ALA A 19 5.09 10.31 18.17
N ILE A 20 4.93 9.12 17.59
CA ILE A 20 3.82 8.22 17.94
C ILE A 20 4.03 7.74 19.37
N ASP A 21 2.95 7.73 20.15
CA ASP A 21 2.90 7.15 21.49
C ASP A 21 2.19 5.79 21.41
N PRO A 22 2.93 4.66 21.34
CA PRO A 22 2.34 3.34 21.12
C PRO A 22 1.39 2.93 22.24
N GLN A 23 1.59 3.44 23.47
CA GLN A 23 0.80 3.04 24.64
C GLN A 23 -0.68 3.41 24.50
N LYS A 24 -1.01 4.39 23.66
CA LYS A 24 -2.39 4.82 23.42
C LYS A 24 -3.18 3.91 22.49
N ILE A 25 -2.51 3.05 21.73
CA ILE A 25 -3.13 2.35 20.60
C ILE A 25 -2.76 0.86 20.53
N VAL A 26 -1.64 0.45 21.12
CA VAL A 26 -1.11 -0.92 21.00
C VAL A 26 -2.10 -2.00 21.47
N ALA A 27 -2.99 -1.66 22.41
CA ALA A 27 -4.01 -2.57 22.94
C ALA A 27 -5.28 -2.64 22.06
N ASP A 28 -5.43 -1.77 21.07
CA ASP A 28 -6.57 -1.74 20.17
C ASP A 28 -6.32 -2.61 18.94
N THR A 29 -6.93 -3.79 18.95
CA THR A 29 -6.79 -4.78 17.89
C THR A 29 -7.51 -4.38 16.61
N ASP A 30 -8.56 -3.56 16.68
CA ASP A 30 -9.30 -3.15 15.48
C ASP A 30 -8.43 -2.22 14.62
N TRP A 31 -7.74 -1.27 15.27
CA TRP A 31 -6.75 -0.43 14.59
C TRP A 31 -5.56 -1.23 14.06
N PHE A 32 -5.09 -2.24 14.80
CA PHE A 32 -4.04 -3.13 14.30
C PHE A 32 -4.47 -3.80 12.99
N TYR A 33 -5.62 -4.48 12.97
CA TYR A 33 -6.08 -5.18 11.78
C TYR A 33 -6.38 -4.24 10.62
N LEU A 34 -6.99 -3.08 10.90
CA LEU A 34 -7.28 -2.07 9.88
C LEU A 34 -5.99 -1.58 9.21
N LEU A 35 -4.99 -1.16 10.01
CA LEU A 35 -3.77 -0.56 9.49
C LEU A 35 -2.86 -1.61 8.82
N ALA A 36 -2.73 -2.80 9.42
CA ALA A 36 -1.97 -3.90 8.82
C ALA A 36 -2.63 -4.36 7.51
N GLY A 37 -3.94 -4.59 7.51
CA GLY A 37 -4.69 -4.99 6.33
C GLY A 37 -4.62 -3.94 5.21
N ALA A 38 -4.82 -2.66 5.53
CA ALA A 38 -4.70 -1.57 4.56
C ALA A 38 -3.28 -1.51 3.97
N SER A 39 -2.24 -1.65 4.79
CA SER A 39 -0.85 -1.68 4.30
C SER A 39 -0.61 -2.81 3.29
N PHE A 40 -1.26 -3.96 3.47
CA PHE A 40 -1.14 -5.09 2.54
C PHE A 40 -1.85 -4.79 1.22
N VAL A 41 -3.09 -4.29 1.27
CA VAL A 41 -3.89 -3.99 0.09
C VAL A 41 -3.23 -2.92 -0.77
N GLU A 42 -2.79 -1.82 -0.16
CA GLU A 42 -2.15 -0.69 -0.84
C GLU A 42 -0.80 -1.09 -1.47
N ILE A 43 0.01 -1.92 -0.80
CA ILE A 43 1.28 -2.42 -1.40
C ILE A 43 1.01 -3.42 -2.53
N LEU A 44 -0.08 -4.18 -2.45
CA LEU A 44 -0.46 -5.15 -3.48
C LEU A 44 -1.21 -4.51 -4.66
N SER A 45 -1.33 -3.17 -4.68
CA SER A 45 -1.83 -2.40 -5.83
C SER A 45 -1.16 -2.78 -7.14
N ASP A 46 0.15 -3.04 -7.11
CA ASP A 46 0.94 -3.55 -8.23
C ASP A 46 0.31 -4.77 -8.92
N LEU A 47 -0.31 -5.66 -8.14
CA LEU A 47 -0.87 -6.91 -8.62
C LEU A 47 -2.17 -6.70 -9.41
N TYR A 48 -3.00 -5.74 -9.00
CA TYR A 48 -4.27 -5.43 -9.63
C TYR A 48 -4.25 -4.19 -10.54
N THR A 49 -3.15 -3.42 -10.60
CA THR A 49 -2.93 -2.44 -11.68
C THR A 49 -3.15 -3.09 -13.03
N ARG A 50 -2.78 -4.37 -13.21
CA ARG A 50 -3.08 -5.14 -14.43
C ARG A 50 -4.57 -5.28 -14.72
N ASN A 51 -5.40 -5.48 -13.70
CA ASN A 51 -6.86 -5.56 -13.87
C ASN A 51 -7.44 -4.19 -14.22
N LEU A 52 -6.95 -3.13 -13.57
CA LEU A 52 -7.35 -1.76 -13.89
C LEU A 52 -6.93 -1.35 -15.31
N VAL A 53 -5.69 -1.63 -15.71
CA VAL A 53 -5.18 -1.40 -17.06
C VAL A 53 -5.99 -2.17 -18.10
N SER A 54 -6.34 -3.43 -17.82
CA SER A 54 -7.22 -4.21 -18.70
C SER A 54 -8.64 -3.64 -18.77
N TYR A 55 -9.17 -3.11 -17.67
CA TYR A 55 -10.50 -2.50 -17.62
C TYR A 55 -10.55 -1.20 -18.42
N TYR A 56 -9.49 -0.38 -18.35
CA TYR A 56 -9.35 0.86 -19.11
C TYR A 56 -8.71 0.67 -20.50
N ALA A 57 -8.78 -0.55 -21.05
CA ALA A 57 -8.26 -0.83 -22.38
C ALA A 57 -8.91 0.10 -23.42
N GLY A 58 -8.07 0.86 -24.15
CA GLY A 58 -8.50 1.86 -25.12
C GLY A 58 -8.44 3.31 -24.63
N ASP A 59 -8.15 3.53 -23.35
CA ASP A 59 -7.84 4.84 -22.77
C ASP A 59 -6.35 4.92 -22.38
N GLU A 60 -5.51 5.29 -23.35
CA GLU A 60 -4.05 5.37 -23.17
C GLU A 60 -3.64 6.41 -22.12
N GLU A 61 -4.44 7.47 -21.92
CA GLU A 61 -4.16 8.49 -20.91
C GLU A 61 -4.41 7.94 -19.50
N ALA A 62 -5.53 7.25 -19.29
CA ALA A 62 -5.84 6.61 -18.02
C ALA A 62 -4.82 5.53 -17.66
N ILE A 63 -4.44 4.68 -18.63
CA ILE A 63 -3.41 3.64 -18.42
C ILE A 63 -2.07 4.27 -18.04
N ALA A 64 -1.64 5.31 -18.75
CA ALA A 64 -0.37 5.98 -18.46
C ALA A 64 -0.36 6.64 -17.08
N TRP A 65 -1.49 7.19 -16.63
CA TRP A 65 -1.63 7.76 -15.29
C TRP A 65 -1.62 6.67 -14.20
N LEU A 66 -2.33 5.55 -14.42
CA LEU A 66 -2.35 4.41 -13.48
C LEU A 66 -0.95 3.86 -13.22
N GLU A 67 -0.17 3.66 -14.27
CA GLU A 67 1.18 3.05 -14.18
C GLU A 67 2.24 4.02 -13.62
N LYS A 68 2.15 5.32 -13.92
CA LYS A 68 3.22 6.28 -13.61
C LYS A 68 3.00 7.04 -12.32
N GLU A 69 1.75 7.25 -11.94
CA GLU A 69 1.38 8.11 -10.82
C GLU A 69 0.70 7.29 -9.74
N TRP A 70 -0.47 6.72 -10.05
CA TRP A 70 -1.33 6.08 -9.06
C TRP A 70 -0.65 4.87 -8.38
N GLU A 71 -0.03 3.95 -9.14
CA GLU A 71 0.66 2.79 -8.56
C GLU A 71 1.80 3.21 -7.61
N VAL A 72 2.53 4.28 -7.96
CA VAL A 72 3.62 4.80 -7.14
C VAL A 72 3.08 5.39 -5.83
N GLU A 73 1.95 6.09 -5.89
CA GLU A 73 1.28 6.68 -4.73
C GLU A 73 0.70 5.60 -3.78
N GLU A 74 0.04 4.57 -4.30
CA GLU A 74 -0.52 3.48 -3.49
C GLU A 74 0.58 2.68 -2.78
N ILE A 75 1.67 2.35 -3.48
CA ILE A 75 2.82 1.70 -2.84
C ILE A 75 3.42 2.61 -1.76
N GLN A 76 3.46 3.93 -1.99
CA GLN A 76 3.90 4.88 -0.97
C GLN A 76 2.97 4.87 0.26
N HIS A 77 1.66 4.90 0.07
CA HIS A 77 0.67 4.86 1.14
C HIS A 77 0.83 3.59 1.97
N GLY A 78 0.90 2.44 1.31
CA GLY A 78 1.08 1.17 1.97
C GLY A 78 2.39 1.06 2.75
N ARG A 79 3.50 1.62 2.24
CA ARG A 79 4.76 1.71 2.99
C ARG A 79 4.67 2.61 4.21
N ALA A 80 3.92 3.71 4.14
CA ALA A 80 3.70 4.58 5.28
C ALA A 80 2.89 3.87 6.39
N LEU A 81 1.84 3.14 6.00
CA LEU A 81 1.04 2.32 6.92
C LEU A 81 1.88 1.18 7.53
N ARG A 82 2.70 0.50 6.73
CA ARG A 82 3.66 -0.50 7.23
C ARG A 82 4.57 0.10 8.31
N GLN A 83 5.20 1.25 8.03
CA GLN A 83 6.08 1.91 8.99
C GLN A 83 5.35 2.28 10.28
N TYR A 84 4.10 2.73 10.20
CA TYR A 84 3.26 2.97 11.38
C TYR A 84 3.05 1.67 12.18
N VAL A 85 2.65 0.58 11.51
CA VAL A 85 2.41 -0.72 12.15
C VAL A 85 3.66 -1.24 12.84
N GLU A 86 4.82 -1.22 12.17
CA GLU A 86 6.11 -1.64 12.75
C GLU A 86 6.54 -0.74 13.92
N THR A 87 6.11 0.52 13.94
CA THR A 87 6.39 1.44 15.06
C THR A 87 5.52 1.12 16.28
N VAL A 88 4.25 0.80 16.08
CA VAL A 88 3.29 0.58 17.17
C VAL A 88 3.31 -0.86 17.68
N TRP A 89 3.45 -1.84 16.79
CA TRP A 89 3.45 -3.28 17.08
C TRP A 89 4.76 -3.92 16.58
N PRO A 90 5.90 -3.64 17.22
CA PRO A 90 7.22 -4.09 16.73
C PRO A 90 7.40 -5.62 16.75
N ASP A 91 6.61 -6.33 17.55
CA ASP A 91 6.64 -7.79 17.63
C ASP A 91 5.86 -8.47 16.48
N PHE A 92 5.11 -7.70 15.68
CA PHE A 92 4.41 -8.22 14.53
C PHE A 92 5.35 -8.42 13.34
N ASP A 93 5.50 -9.66 12.90
CA ASP A 93 6.23 -10.01 11.68
C ASP A 93 5.41 -9.66 10.42
N TRP A 94 5.45 -8.36 10.08
CA TRP A 94 4.72 -7.80 8.96
C TRP A 94 5.08 -8.48 7.63
N GLU A 95 6.36 -8.77 7.40
CA GLU A 95 6.83 -9.34 6.13
C GLU A 95 6.30 -10.75 5.92
N ARG A 96 6.34 -11.59 6.95
CA ARG A 96 5.77 -12.94 6.88
C ARG A 96 4.26 -12.90 6.66
N ALA A 97 3.55 -12.01 7.37
CA ALA A 97 2.10 -11.87 7.21
C ALA A 97 1.73 -11.38 5.80
N PHE A 98 2.45 -10.38 5.28
CA PHE A 98 2.27 -9.88 3.92
C PHE A 98 2.56 -10.95 2.87
N ALA A 99 3.61 -11.75 3.05
CA ALA A 99 3.92 -12.85 2.13
C ALA A 99 2.78 -13.88 2.07
N GLY A 100 2.20 -14.24 3.22
CA GLY A 100 1.02 -15.11 3.29
C GLY A 100 -0.19 -14.49 2.59
N PHE A 101 -0.51 -13.24 2.91
CA PHE A 101 -1.60 -12.50 2.26
C PHE A 101 -1.44 -12.46 0.74
N ARG A 102 -0.23 -12.16 0.25
CA ARG A 102 0.08 -12.11 -1.18
C ARG A 102 -0.10 -13.46 -1.86
N GLN A 103 0.30 -14.54 -1.21
CA GLN A 103 0.14 -15.90 -1.73
C GLN A 103 -1.35 -16.24 -1.91
N ASP A 104 -2.15 -16.02 -0.87
CA ASP A 104 -3.59 -16.34 -0.87
C ASP A 104 -4.35 -15.47 -1.89
N TYR A 105 -4.01 -14.18 -1.95
CA TYR A 105 -4.62 -13.23 -2.88
C TYR A 105 -4.24 -13.49 -4.34
N SER A 106 -2.99 -13.89 -4.61
CA SER A 106 -2.58 -14.25 -5.98
C SER A 106 -3.28 -15.53 -6.45
N ALA A 107 -3.54 -16.47 -5.54
CA ALA A 107 -4.25 -17.71 -5.85
C ALA A 107 -5.75 -17.48 -6.15
N SER A 108 -6.38 -16.49 -5.52
CA SER A 108 -7.78 -16.12 -5.79
C SER A 108 -7.92 -15.33 -7.10
N ALA A 109 -6.96 -14.46 -7.42
CA ALA A 109 -6.94 -13.68 -8.66
C ALA A 109 -6.76 -14.52 -9.94
N GLN A 110 -6.28 -15.76 -9.84
CA GLN A 110 -6.15 -16.69 -10.97
C GLN A 110 -7.41 -17.54 -11.24
N GLN A 111 -8.42 -17.46 -10.37
CA GLN A 111 -9.64 -18.29 -10.45
C GLN A 111 -10.88 -17.52 -10.95
N GLY A 112 -10.75 -16.22 -11.25
CA GLY A 112 -11.81 -15.37 -11.81
C GLY A 112 -11.49 -14.95 -13.24
#